data_AF-A0A1V6E6Q3-F1
#
_entry.id   AF-A0A1V6E6Q3-F1
#
_cell.length_a   1.000
_cell.length_b   1.000
_cell.length_c   1.000
_cell.angle_alpha   90.00
_cell.angle_beta   90.00
_cell.angle_gamma   90.00
#
_symmetry.space_group_name_H-M   'P 1'
#
loop_
_entity.id
_entity.type
_entity.pdbx_description
1 polymer ?
#
loop_
_entity_poly.entity_id
_entity_poly.type
_entity_poly.pdbx_seq_one_letter_code
_entity_poly.pdbx_strand_id
1 'polypeptide(L)'
;MATARLFDELDPLEKIKDAKFAEQGVVTGMQQMKAFRALTPPALEFVELAAKPEAERDAARFEALKADPLVQYLVLDAQANVLCPATKLWNTGHGATMMREAVALMGGYGITEDCPGFLGHKWMDAQLEATYEGPEAVQRRQISVTMANEVFLACYRNWIKELRAIADTHPDTGACVLASAMELWLWTLEHLQTAKDATGAKLFSGNRHGVVFPLCDALCWLLASRQQILDILELEAKGPQSATVAEGLAGYVNFFSDLAATQAASAAGQASRICAELVYGFTSPCCGGHDEGACCCGGKQDGTGKLAGTVEAFAKLRTQVDACLAGTRLAKDRAADALAQVMIPEALDYP
;
A
#
# COMPACT_ATOMS: atom_id res chain seq x y z
N MET A 1 0.57 -3.67 13.18
CA MET A 1 1.13 -4.89 13.81
C MET A 1 1.68 -5.90 12.80
N ALA A 2 1.08 -6.05 11.61
CA ALA A 2 1.55 -6.97 10.57
C ALA A 2 3.06 -6.84 10.24
N THR A 3 3.56 -5.63 10.07
CA THR A 3 4.99 -5.39 9.80
C THR A 3 5.91 -5.86 10.93
N ALA A 4 5.49 -5.72 12.19
CA ALA A 4 6.28 -6.22 13.32
C ALA A 4 6.36 -7.76 13.30
N ARG A 5 5.22 -8.44 13.08
CA ARG A 5 5.17 -9.91 12.93
C ARG A 5 6.06 -10.41 11.79
N LEU A 6 6.13 -9.65 10.70
CA LEU A 6 7.05 -9.95 9.59
C LEU A 6 8.52 -9.94 10.02
N PHE A 7 8.93 -8.99 10.87
CA PHE A 7 10.28 -8.97 11.43
C PHE A 7 10.53 -10.05 12.48
N ASP A 8 9.52 -10.44 13.25
CA ASP A 8 9.62 -11.59 14.17
C ASP A 8 10.02 -12.88 13.42
N GLU A 9 9.57 -13.04 12.17
CA GLU A 9 9.95 -14.14 11.27
C GLU A 9 11.27 -13.90 10.53
N LEU A 10 11.54 -12.66 10.11
CA LEU A 10 12.72 -12.31 9.30
C LEU A 10 14.01 -12.29 10.12
N ASP A 11 13.99 -11.78 11.35
CA ASP A 11 15.19 -11.59 12.18
C ASP A 11 15.95 -12.90 12.45
N PRO A 12 15.29 -14.03 12.79
CA PRO A 12 15.97 -15.32 12.91
C PRO A 12 16.55 -15.82 11.57
N LEU A 13 15.83 -15.60 10.47
CA LEU A 13 16.26 -16.01 9.13
C LEU A 13 17.47 -15.21 8.65
N GLU A 14 17.58 -13.94 9.02
CA GLU A 14 18.74 -13.11 8.68
C GLU A 14 20.02 -13.70 9.29
N LYS A 15 19.97 -14.12 10.55
CA LYS A 15 21.10 -14.78 11.23
C LYS A 15 21.49 -16.09 10.56
N ILE A 16 20.50 -16.89 10.13
CA ILE A 16 20.73 -18.14 9.39
C ILE A 16 21.36 -17.85 8.02
N LYS A 17 20.85 -16.84 7.31
CA LYS A 17 21.39 -16.39 6.03
C LYS A 17 22.84 -15.93 6.18
N ASP A 18 23.16 -15.14 7.19
CA ASP A 18 24.53 -14.68 7.45
C ASP A 18 25.48 -15.86 7.73
N ALA A 19 25.06 -16.83 8.55
CA ALA A 19 25.84 -18.04 8.82
C ALA A 19 26.08 -18.85 7.53
N LYS A 20 25.04 -19.11 6.73
CA LYS A 20 25.16 -19.83 5.46
C LYS A 20 26.05 -19.10 4.45
N PHE A 21 25.94 -17.79 4.35
CA PHE A 21 26.77 -16.98 3.46
C PHE A 21 28.23 -16.99 3.91
N ALA A 22 28.49 -16.93 5.22
CA ALA A 22 29.84 -17.09 5.76
C ALA A 22 30.43 -18.48 5.42
N GLU A 23 29.66 -19.56 5.60
CA GLU A 23 30.06 -20.93 5.23
C GLU A 23 30.37 -21.07 3.73
N GLN A 24 29.63 -20.34 2.88
CA GLN A 24 29.81 -20.34 1.42
C GLN A 24 30.89 -19.36 0.93
N GLY A 25 31.55 -18.62 1.83
CA GLY A 25 32.54 -17.61 1.46
C GLY A 25 31.95 -16.38 0.75
N VAL A 26 30.65 -16.12 0.95
CA VAL A 26 29.91 -14.95 0.43
C VAL A 26 30.05 -13.81 1.43
N VAL A 27 31.10 -13.00 1.29
CA VAL A 27 31.48 -11.98 2.28
C VAL A 27 31.15 -10.56 1.83
N THR A 28 31.27 -10.28 0.53
CA THR A 28 31.08 -8.94 -0.02
C THR A 28 29.64 -8.72 -0.50
N GLY A 29 29.15 -7.47 -0.47
CA GLY A 29 27.81 -7.13 -0.96
C GLY A 29 27.57 -7.57 -2.42
N MET A 30 28.60 -7.52 -3.28
CA MET A 30 28.50 -8.01 -4.66
C MET A 30 28.31 -9.53 -4.74
N GLN A 31 28.97 -10.29 -3.87
CA GLN A 31 28.77 -11.75 -3.80
C GLN A 31 27.36 -12.07 -3.27
N GLN A 32 26.88 -11.34 -2.26
CA GLN A 32 25.52 -11.50 -1.76
C GLN A 32 24.48 -11.19 -2.83
N MET A 33 24.64 -10.10 -3.59
CA MET A 33 23.76 -9.79 -4.73
C MET A 33 23.74 -10.92 -5.77
N LYS A 34 24.90 -11.53 -6.07
CA LYS A 34 24.97 -12.67 -7.00
C LYS A 34 24.26 -13.90 -6.43
N ALA A 35 24.44 -14.19 -5.14
CA ALA A 35 23.77 -15.29 -4.46
C ALA A 35 22.24 -15.10 -4.49
N PHE A 36 21.75 -13.90 -4.17
CA PHE A 36 20.32 -13.60 -4.22
C PHE A 36 19.72 -13.68 -5.62
N ARG A 37 20.43 -13.25 -6.66
CA ARG A 37 19.98 -13.44 -8.05
C ARG A 37 19.79 -14.92 -8.41
N ALA A 38 20.64 -15.81 -7.88
CA ALA A 38 20.48 -17.24 -8.08
C ALA A 38 19.28 -17.82 -7.29
N LEU A 39 18.89 -17.19 -6.19
CA LEU A 39 17.74 -17.54 -5.36
C LEU A 39 16.42 -16.93 -5.85
N THR A 40 16.46 -15.96 -6.77
CA THR A 40 15.23 -15.33 -7.29
C THR A 40 14.28 -16.32 -7.97
N PRO A 41 14.72 -17.22 -8.88
CA PRO A 41 13.80 -18.20 -9.49
C PRO A 41 13.08 -19.12 -8.48
N PRO A 42 13.76 -19.78 -7.52
CA PRO A 42 13.06 -20.60 -6.52
C PRO A 42 12.17 -19.77 -5.57
N ALA A 43 12.51 -18.52 -5.29
CA ALA A 43 11.63 -17.61 -4.53
C ALA A 43 10.35 -17.26 -5.30
N LEU A 44 10.46 -16.97 -6.61
CA LEU A 44 9.29 -16.74 -7.46
C LEU A 44 8.42 -18.00 -7.57
N GLU A 45 9.03 -19.17 -7.72
CA GLU A 45 8.34 -20.46 -7.74
C GLU A 45 7.59 -20.71 -6.42
N PHE A 46 8.22 -20.42 -5.28
CA PHE A 46 7.59 -20.54 -3.97
C PHE A 46 6.35 -19.64 -3.85
N VAL A 47 6.48 -18.37 -4.24
CA VAL A 47 5.39 -17.40 -4.23
C VAL A 47 4.24 -17.83 -5.17
N GLU A 48 4.55 -18.39 -6.33
CA GLU A 48 3.54 -18.91 -7.25
C GLU A 48 2.80 -20.13 -6.68
N LEU A 49 3.54 -21.10 -6.13
CA LEU A 49 2.96 -22.30 -5.50
C LEU A 49 2.13 -21.97 -4.26
N ALA A 50 2.55 -20.96 -3.48
CA ALA A 50 1.81 -20.49 -2.30
C ALA A 50 0.42 -19.93 -2.65
N ALA A 51 0.24 -19.39 -3.86
CA ALA A 51 -1.03 -18.83 -4.31
C ALA A 51 -1.96 -19.85 -4.99
N LYS A 52 -1.51 -21.09 -5.21
CA LYS A 52 -2.34 -22.16 -5.78
C LYS A 52 -3.16 -22.83 -4.66
N PRO A 53 -4.40 -23.29 -4.96
CA PRO A 53 -5.12 -24.18 -4.06
C PRO A 53 -4.27 -25.40 -3.68
N GLU A 54 -4.40 -25.88 -2.45
CA GLU A 54 -3.59 -27.01 -1.97
C GLU A 54 -3.75 -28.27 -2.83
N ALA A 55 -4.93 -28.49 -3.41
CA ALA A 55 -5.21 -29.61 -4.29
C ALA A 55 -4.49 -29.53 -5.66
N GLU A 56 -4.05 -28.34 -6.08
CA GLU A 56 -3.47 -28.08 -7.39
C GLU A 56 -1.96 -27.81 -7.35
N ARG A 57 -1.39 -27.60 -6.15
CA ARG A 57 0.04 -27.32 -5.97
C ARG A 57 0.84 -28.62 -5.88
N ASP A 58 2.07 -28.59 -6.40
CA ASP A 58 3.06 -29.63 -6.11
C ASP A 58 3.48 -29.53 -4.63
N ALA A 59 2.87 -30.38 -3.80
CA ALA A 59 3.09 -30.36 -2.35
C ALA A 59 4.55 -30.65 -1.97
N ALA A 60 5.22 -31.56 -2.69
CA ALA A 60 6.60 -31.93 -2.40
C ALA A 60 7.55 -30.78 -2.72
N ARG A 61 7.35 -30.12 -3.86
CA ARG A 61 8.15 -28.96 -4.26
C ARG A 61 7.89 -27.75 -3.36
N PHE A 62 6.63 -27.51 -3.01
CA PHE A 62 6.26 -26.44 -2.10
C PHE A 62 6.92 -26.61 -0.72
N GLU A 63 6.82 -27.79 -0.11
CA GLU A 63 7.46 -28.04 1.19
C GLU A 63 8.99 -27.98 1.13
N ALA A 64 9.61 -28.41 0.01
CA ALA A 64 11.04 -28.27 -0.18
C ALA A 64 11.50 -26.80 -0.22
N LEU A 65 10.75 -25.93 -0.92
CA LEU A 65 11.04 -24.49 -0.98
C LEU A 65 10.70 -23.78 0.34
N LYS A 66 9.65 -24.21 1.02
CA LYS A 66 9.27 -23.72 2.35
C LYS A 66 10.34 -24.03 3.41
N ALA A 67 10.96 -25.19 3.32
CA ALA A 67 12.03 -25.61 4.23
C ALA A 67 13.39 -24.95 3.93
N ASP A 68 13.57 -24.27 2.78
CA ASP A 68 14.80 -23.57 2.48
C ASP A 68 14.82 -22.16 3.12
N PRO A 69 15.65 -21.93 4.16
CA PRO A 69 15.68 -20.65 4.86
C PRO A 69 16.17 -19.49 3.98
N LEU A 70 16.95 -19.74 2.92
CA LEU A 70 17.39 -18.66 2.03
C LEU A 70 16.27 -18.21 1.08
N VAL A 71 15.39 -19.14 0.68
CA VAL A 71 14.17 -18.82 -0.08
C VAL A 71 13.20 -18.06 0.82
N GLN A 72 12.94 -18.55 2.03
CA GLN A 72 12.07 -17.86 2.99
C GLN A 72 12.60 -16.46 3.31
N TYR A 73 13.89 -16.33 3.61
CA TYR A 73 14.52 -15.03 3.85
C TYR A 73 14.31 -14.08 2.67
N LEU A 74 14.59 -14.50 1.43
CA LEU A 74 14.48 -13.62 0.27
C LEU A 74 13.04 -13.14 0.03
N VAL A 75 12.04 -13.99 0.28
CA VAL A 75 10.62 -13.65 0.12
C VAL A 75 10.15 -12.69 1.22
N LEU A 76 10.54 -12.92 2.47
CA LEU A 76 10.17 -12.03 3.59
C LEU A 76 10.94 -10.70 3.52
N ASP A 77 12.23 -10.72 3.18
CA ASP A 77 13.07 -9.53 3.00
C ASP A 77 12.52 -8.62 1.88
N ALA A 78 12.09 -9.20 0.76
CA ALA A 78 11.48 -8.45 -0.33
C ALA A 78 10.19 -7.71 0.10
N GLN A 79 9.40 -8.31 0.99
CA GLN A 79 8.21 -7.68 1.58
C GLN A 79 8.59 -6.64 2.63
N ALA A 80 9.51 -6.96 3.54
CA ALA A 80 9.91 -6.12 4.67
C ALA A 80 10.53 -4.80 4.20
N ASN A 81 11.35 -4.86 3.14
CA ASN A 81 11.96 -3.71 2.48
C ASN A 81 10.97 -2.73 1.84
N VAL A 82 9.69 -3.07 1.78
CA VAL A 82 8.62 -2.19 1.33
C VAL A 82 7.65 -1.87 2.48
N LEU A 83 7.18 -2.89 3.20
CA LEU A 83 6.18 -2.74 4.27
C LEU A 83 6.70 -1.92 5.44
N CYS A 84 7.98 -2.05 5.82
CA CYS A 84 8.57 -1.29 6.90
C CYS A 84 8.57 0.23 6.64
N PRO A 85 9.24 0.71 5.58
CA PRO A 85 9.20 2.14 5.26
C PRO A 85 7.79 2.64 4.92
N ALA A 86 6.93 1.80 4.32
CA ALA A 86 5.55 2.19 4.02
C ALA A 86 4.70 2.40 5.29
N THR A 87 4.87 1.53 6.29
CA THR A 87 4.20 1.66 7.60
C THR A 87 4.57 2.99 8.23
N LYS A 88 5.87 3.30 8.23
CA LYS A 88 6.36 4.57 8.74
C LYS A 88 5.74 5.76 7.99
N LEU A 89 5.91 5.81 6.67
CA LEU A 89 5.41 6.92 5.85
C LEU A 89 3.92 7.18 5.99
N TRP A 90 3.12 6.11 6.01
CA TRP A 90 1.68 6.27 6.14
C TRP A 90 1.32 6.76 7.56
N ASN A 91 1.87 6.16 8.61
CA ASN A 91 1.58 6.57 9.99
C ASN A 91 2.05 8.00 10.29
N THR A 92 3.26 8.37 9.88
CA THR A 92 3.83 9.69 10.21
C THR A 92 3.33 10.78 9.28
N GLY A 93 3.11 10.50 8.00
CA GLY A 93 2.61 11.48 7.04
C GLY A 93 1.10 11.69 7.15
N HIS A 94 0.33 10.60 6.97
CA HIS A 94 -1.12 10.69 7.05
C HIS A 94 -1.61 10.87 8.49
N GLY A 95 -1.04 10.15 9.45
CA GLY A 95 -1.41 10.28 10.86
C GLY A 95 -1.16 11.67 11.42
N ALA A 96 -0.03 12.32 11.11
CA ALA A 96 0.21 13.70 11.53
C ALA A 96 -0.79 14.68 10.89
N THR A 97 -1.21 14.42 9.64
CA THR A 97 -2.27 15.19 8.98
C THR A 97 -3.61 15.02 9.70
N MET A 98 -3.99 13.79 10.06
CA MET A 98 -5.22 13.53 10.82
C MET A 98 -5.18 14.15 12.22
N MET A 99 -4.03 14.14 12.89
CA MET A 99 -3.84 14.86 14.15
C MET A 99 -4.05 16.37 14.00
N ARG A 100 -3.59 16.95 12.89
CA ARG A 100 -3.84 18.37 12.58
C ARG A 100 -5.33 18.65 12.39
N GLU A 101 -6.05 17.79 11.67
CA GLU A 101 -7.50 17.91 11.51
C GLU A 101 -8.24 17.79 12.86
N ALA A 102 -7.78 16.89 13.74
CA ALA A 102 -8.32 16.76 15.09
C ALA A 102 -8.13 18.05 15.92
N VAL A 103 -6.96 18.69 15.84
CA VAL A 103 -6.72 20.01 16.44
C VAL A 103 -7.68 21.05 15.86
N ALA A 104 -7.86 21.06 14.53
CA ALA A 104 -8.72 22.02 13.85
C ALA A 104 -10.21 21.88 14.23
N LEU A 105 -10.68 20.67 14.52
CA LEU A 105 -12.05 20.43 15.00
C LEU A 105 -12.36 21.15 16.32
N MET A 106 -11.34 21.37 17.16
CA MET A 106 -11.47 22.10 18.43
C MET A 106 -11.34 23.63 18.26
N GLY A 107 -11.14 24.12 17.04
CA GLY A 107 -10.92 25.54 16.76
C GLY A 107 -9.72 26.11 17.52
N GLY A 108 -9.83 27.35 18.00
CA GLY A 108 -8.76 27.99 18.78
C GLY A 108 -8.44 27.28 20.11
N TYR A 109 -9.35 26.47 20.63
CA TYR A 109 -9.11 25.67 21.83
C TYR A 109 -8.17 24.49 21.56
N GLY A 110 -8.08 24.01 20.32
CA GLY A 110 -7.24 22.86 19.95
C GLY A 110 -5.75 23.04 20.24
N ILE A 111 -5.29 24.29 20.33
CA ILE A 111 -3.88 24.65 20.57
C ILE A 111 -3.58 24.98 22.04
N THR A 112 -4.59 24.95 22.93
CA THR A 112 -4.36 25.20 24.36
C THR A 112 -3.89 23.92 25.05
N GLU A 113 -3.15 24.08 26.16
CA GLU A 113 -2.60 22.96 26.93
C GLU A 113 -3.70 22.10 27.58
N ASP A 114 -4.86 22.70 27.86
CA ASP A 114 -6.02 22.06 28.49
C ASP A 114 -7.01 21.44 27.49
N CYS A 115 -6.70 21.47 26.19
CA CYS A 115 -7.50 20.81 25.17
C CYS A 115 -7.68 19.31 25.48
N PRO A 116 -8.91 18.77 25.53
CA PRO A 116 -9.19 17.37 25.84
C PRO A 116 -8.35 16.40 25.01
N GLY A 117 -7.72 15.44 25.69
CA GLY A 117 -6.86 14.46 25.03
C GLY A 117 -5.52 15.01 24.54
N PHE A 118 -5.14 16.23 24.95
CA PHE A 118 -3.86 16.88 24.67
C PHE A 118 -3.55 16.97 23.17
N LEU A 119 -4.56 17.31 22.35
CA LEU A 119 -4.45 17.23 20.87
C LEU A 119 -3.31 18.08 20.32
N GLY A 120 -3.10 19.29 20.84
CA GLY A 120 -1.98 20.15 20.45
C GLY A 120 -0.62 19.49 20.69
N HIS A 121 -0.42 18.90 21.88
CA HIS A 121 0.81 18.16 22.20
C HIS A 121 1.00 16.93 21.31
N LYS A 122 -0.04 16.11 21.14
CA LYS A 122 0.03 14.92 20.27
C LYS A 122 0.33 15.27 18.82
N TRP A 123 -0.18 16.39 18.30
CA TRP A 123 0.15 16.86 16.95
C TRP A 123 1.61 17.32 16.85
N MET A 124 2.13 18.01 17.87
CA MET A 124 3.55 18.39 17.94
C MET A 124 4.46 17.16 18.02
N ASP A 125 4.13 16.18 18.87
CA ASP A 125 4.88 14.93 19.00
C ASP A 125 4.91 14.15 17.68
N ALA A 126 3.79 14.12 16.94
CA ALA A 126 3.73 13.47 15.63
C ALA A 126 4.70 14.08 14.59
N GLN A 127 5.14 15.34 14.76
CA GLN A 127 6.16 15.93 13.88
C GLN A 127 7.53 15.29 14.08
N LEU A 128 7.86 14.89 15.32
CA LEU A 128 9.12 14.21 15.62
C LEU A 128 9.20 12.87 14.87
N GLU A 129 8.11 12.10 14.89
CA GLU A 129 8.04 10.78 14.26
C GLU A 129 8.32 10.81 12.74
N ALA A 130 7.94 11.89 12.05
CA ALA A 130 8.23 12.07 10.63
C ALA A 130 9.73 12.29 10.32
N THR A 131 10.53 12.66 11.33
CA THR A 131 11.93 13.05 11.14
C THR A 131 12.94 12.08 11.78
N TYR A 132 12.59 11.49 12.92
CA TYR A 132 13.43 10.54 13.66
C TYR A 132 13.50 9.16 12.98
N GLU A 133 14.40 8.25 13.36
CA GLU A 133 14.57 6.89 12.78
C GLU A 133 14.63 6.83 11.23
N GLY A 134 15.23 7.84 10.61
CA GLY A 134 15.28 8.00 9.16
C GLY A 134 14.11 8.84 8.63
N PRO A 135 14.36 10.08 8.16
CA PRO A 135 13.29 11.00 7.76
C PRO A 135 12.51 10.46 6.57
N GLU A 136 11.27 10.91 6.39
CA GLU A 136 10.37 10.38 5.36
C GLU A 136 10.98 10.36 3.94
N ALA A 137 11.82 11.32 3.57
CA ALA A 137 12.52 11.33 2.28
C ALA A 137 13.44 10.11 2.10
N VAL A 138 14.07 9.62 3.18
CA VAL A 138 14.90 8.41 3.17
C VAL A 138 14.03 7.16 3.05
N GLN A 139 12.87 7.14 3.71
CA GLN A 139 11.91 6.03 3.57
C GLN A 139 11.39 5.91 2.14
N ARG A 140 11.00 7.04 1.52
CA ARG A 140 10.62 7.10 0.09
C ARG A 140 11.77 6.66 -0.81
N ARG A 141 13.01 7.02 -0.46
CA ARG A 141 14.19 6.56 -1.19
C ARG A 141 14.34 5.04 -1.12
N GLN A 142 14.18 4.42 0.04
CA GLN A 142 14.24 2.96 0.17
C GLN A 142 13.17 2.29 -0.67
N ILE A 143 11.90 2.68 -0.52
CA ILE A 143 10.79 2.12 -1.31
C ILE A 143 11.04 2.28 -2.81
N SER A 144 11.55 3.43 -3.26
CA SER A 144 11.80 3.67 -4.69
C SER A 144 12.76 2.66 -5.33
N VAL A 145 13.63 2.05 -4.52
CA VAL A 145 14.59 1.02 -4.96
C VAL A 145 13.99 -0.38 -4.85
N THR A 146 13.13 -0.62 -3.86
CA THR A 146 12.66 -1.97 -3.49
C THR A 146 11.29 -2.32 -4.06
N MET A 147 10.42 -1.34 -4.35
CA MET A 147 9.06 -1.58 -4.87
C MET A 147 9.02 -2.20 -6.27
N ALA A 148 10.14 -2.16 -7.00
CA ALA A 148 10.30 -2.78 -8.32
C ALA A 148 10.93 -4.18 -8.25
N ASN A 149 11.23 -4.70 -7.06
CA ASN A 149 11.79 -6.03 -6.88
C ASN A 149 10.81 -7.10 -7.40
N GLU A 150 11.30 -8.04 -8.21
CA GLU A 150 10.46 -9.05 -8.88
C GLU A 150 9.75 -9.98 -7.89
N VAL A 151 10.39 -10.35 -6.78
CA VAL A 151 9.79 -11.20 -5.73
C VAL A 151 8.69 -10.44 -4.99
N PHE A 152 8.93 -9.17 -4.66
CA PHE A 152 7.89 -8.31 -4.10
C PHE A 152 6.71 -8.16 -5.05
N LEU A 153 6.95 -7.88 -6.33
CA LEU A 153 5.89 -7.73 -7.32
C LEU A 153 5.13 -9.04 -7.57
N ALA A 154 5.76 -10.20 -7.42
CA ALA A 154 5.07 -11.49 -7.44
C ALA A 154 4.10 -11.61 -6.24
N CYS A 155 4.55 -11.26 -5.04
CA CYS A 155 3.69 -11.21 -3.84
C CYS A 155 2.53 -10.22 -4.05
N TYR A 156 2.83 -9.02 -4.55
CA TYR A 156 1.85 -7.96 -4.80
C TYR A 156 0.76 -8.39 -5.78
N ARG A 157 1.12 -9.12 -6.86
CA ARG A 157 0.14 -9.68 -7.80
C ARG A 157 -0.74 -10.75 -7.15
N ASN A 158 -0.20 -11.56 -6.26
CA ASN A 158 -1.00 -12.52 -5.50
C ASN A 158 -1.94 -11.82 -4.52
N TRP A 159 -1.49 -10.76 -3.85
CA TRP A 159 -2.32 -9.94 -2.97
C TRP A 159 -3.50 -9.28 -3.69
N ILE A 160 -3.33 -8.88 -4.95
CA ILE A 160 -4.44 -8.41 -5.78
C ILE A 160 -5.48 -9.52 -5.96
N LYS A 161 -5.06 -10.75 -6.31
CA LYS A 161 -5.96 -11.89 -6.46
C LYS A 161 -6.66 -12.26 -5.15
N GLU A 162 -5.92 -12.24 -4.03
CA GLU A 162 -6.47 -12.44 -2.70
C GLU A 162 -7.57 -11.42 -2.40
N LEU A 163 -7.34 -10.12 -2.66
CA LEU A 163 -8.35 -9.09 -2.46
C LEU A 163 -9.57 -9.27 -3.36
N ARG A 164 -9.41 -9.81 -4.58
CA ARG A 164 -10.56 -10.18 -5.43
C ARG A 164 -11.37 -11.31 -4.78
N ALA A 165 -10.70 -12.36 -4.29
CA ALA A 165 -11.39 -13.46 -3.59
C ALA A 165 -12.03 -13.01 -2.27
N ILE A 166 -11.41 -12.07 -1.54
CA ILE A 166 -12.01 -11.44 -0.36
C ILE A 166 -13.24 -10.65 -0.76
N ALA A 167 -13.23 -9.92 -1.88
CA ALA A 167 -14.40 -9.19 -2.34
C ALA A 167 -15.60 -10.10 -2.68
N ASP A 168 -15.36 -11.33 -3.14
CA ASP A 168 -16.43 -12.30 -3.41
C ASP A 168 -17.12 -12.80 -2.14
N THR A 169 -16.40 -12.82 -1.01
CA THR A 169 -16.89 -13.36 0.28
C THR A 169 -17.28 -12.26 1.28
N HIS A 170 -16.62 -11.11 1.21
CA HIS A 170 -16.76 -9.96 2.11
C HIS A 170 -16.86 -8.66 1.29
N PRO A 171 -17.92 -8.49 0.48
CA PRO A 171 -18.05 -7.36 -0.45
C PRO A 171 -18.04 -6.00 0.25
N ASP A 172 -18.47 -5.93 1.50
CA ASP A 172 -18.59 -4.70 2.29
C ASP A 172 -17.26 -4.18 2.86
N THR A 173 -16.14 -4.87 2.63
CA THR A 173 -14.80 -4.47 3.14
C THR A 173 -14.08 -3.47 2.24
N GLY A 174 -14.58 -3.24 1.02
CA GLY A 174 -13.89 -2.44 0.00
C GLY A 174 -12.72 -3.16 -0.69
N ALA A 175 -12.56 -4.48 -0.50
CA ALA A 175 -11.48 -5.24 -1.12
C ALA A 175 -11.47 -5.13 -2.66
N CYS A 176 -12.64 -5.04 -3.30
CA CYS A 176 -12.75 -4.88 -4.76
C CYS A 176 -12.14 -3.57 -5.27
N VAL A 177 -12.45 -2.44 -4.62
CA VAL A 177 -11.90 -1.14 -5.02
C VAL A 177 -10.41 -1.06 -4.74
N LEU A 178 -9.95 -1.65 -3.63
CA LEU A 178 -8.54 -1.71 -3.32
C LEU A 178 -7.75 -2.55 -4.34
N ALA A 179 -8.26 -3.73 -4.71
CA ALA A 179 -7.66 -4.57 -5.76
C ALA A 179 -7.54 -3.83 -7.10
N SER A 180 -8.60 -3.14 -7.53
CA SER A 180 -8.58 -2.32 -8.75
C SER A 180 -7.53 -1.20 -8.67
N ALA A 181 -7.39 -0.54 -7.52
CA ALA A 181 -6.40 0.52 -7.35
C ALA A 181 -4.96 -0.01 -7.31
N MET A 182 -4.75 -1.21 -6.75
CA MET A 182 -3.47 -1.91 -6.79
C MET A 182 -3.09 -2.33 -8.22
N GLU A 183 -4.06 -2.79 -9.03
CA GLU A 183 -3.85 -3.05 -10.47
C GLU A 183 -3.44 -1.77 -11.22
N LEU A 184 -4.13 -0.65 -10.98
CA LEU A 184 -3.80 0.65 -11.55
C LEU A 184 -2.38 1.11 -11.18
N TRP A 185 -2.00 0.96 -9.90
CA TRP A 185 -0.67 1.30 -9.42
C TRP A 185 0.40 0.43 -10.07
N LEU A 186 0.18 -0.89 -10.13
CA LEU A 186 1.11 -1.84 -10.75
C LEU A 186 1.35 -1.51 -12.23
N TRP A 187 0.26 -1.28 -12.98
CA TRP A 187 0.37 -0.85 -14.37
C TRP A 187 1.15 0.46 -14.51
N THR A 188 0.92 1.40 -13.59
CA THR A 188 1.60 2.71 -13.60
C THR A 188 3.10 2.54 -13.35
N LEU A 189 3.51 1.70 -12.41
CA LEU A 189 4.91 1.36 -12.18
C LEU A 189 5.56 0.80 -13.47
N GLU A 190 4.92 -0.21 -14.09
CA GLU A 190 5.42 -0.87 -15.31
C GLU A 190 5.53 0.13 -16.47
N HIS A 191 4.55 1.02 -16.62
CA HIS A 191 4.60 2.11 -17.60
C HIS A 191 5.79 3.05 -17.34
N LEU A 192 5.90 3.58 -16.12
CA LEU A 192 6.93 4.56 -15.76
C LEU A 192 8.35 4.02 -15.95
N GLN A 193 8.56 2.72 -15.70
CA GLN A 193 9.86 2.05 -15.89
C GLN A 193 10.42 2.16 -17.31
N THR A 194 9.55 2.29 -18.31
CA THR A 194 9.94 2.35 -19.73
C THR A 194 9.66 3.71 -20.38
N ALA A 195 8.74 4.48 -19.80
CA ALA A 195 8.30 5.76 -20.34
C ALA A 195 9.35 6.88 -20.21
N LYS A 196 9.20 7.87 -21.10
CA LYS A 196 9.99 9.09 -21.17
C LYS A 196 9.04 10.29 -21.18
N ASP A 197 9.51 11.42 -20.66
CA ASP A 197 8.77 12.67 -20.78
C ASP A 197 8.86 13.27 -22.19
N ALA A 198 8.14 14.38 -22.39
CA ALA A 198 8.15 15.17 -23.63
C ALA A 198 9.55 15.60 -24.11
N THR A 199 10.56 15.66 -23.24
CA THR A 199 11.94 16.01 -23.60
C THR A 199 12.79 14.77 -23.92
N GLY A 200 12.23 13.56 -23.80
CA GLY A 200 12.90 12.30 -24.01
C GLY A 200 13.66 11.76 -22.79
N ALA A 201 13.55 12.40 -21.63
CA ALA A 201 14.19 11.95 -20.40
C ALA A 201 13.37 10.84 -19.71
N LYS A 202 14.06 9.83 -19.17
CA LYS A 202 13.41 8.68 -18.49
C LYS A 202 12.58 9.14 -17.29
N LEU A 203 11.38 8.59 -17.14
CA LEU A 203 10.52 8.88 -15.99
C LEU A 203 10.99 8.12 -14.74
N PHE A 204 11.13 6.80 -14.83
CA PHE A 204 11.61 6.04 -13.69
C PHE A 204 13.14 6.06 -13.61
N SER A 205 13.66 6.85 -12.68
CA SER A 205 15.08 6.83 -12.33
C SER A 205 15.26 7.20 -10.88
N GLY A 206 16.33 6.68 -10.25
CA GLY A 206 16.61 6.96 -8.86
C GLY A 206 16.73 8.45 -8.55
N ASN A 207 17.16 9.29 -9.50
CA ASN A 207 17.35 10.72 -9.24
C ASN A 207 16.12 11.58 -9.54
N ARG A 208 15.05 10.99 -10.09
CA ARG A 208 13.82 11.72 -10.44
C ARG A 208 12.78 11.56 -9.33
N HIS A 209 13.05 12.15 -8.18
CA HIS A 209 12.20 12.02 -6.98
C HIS A 209 10.77 12.51 -7.21
N GLY A 210 10.56 13.51 -8.07
CA GLY A 210 9.21 13.93 -8.49
C GLY A 210 8.38 12.87 -9.21
N VAL A 211 8.98 11.73 -9.61
CA VAL A 211 8.26 10.56 -10.12
C VAL A 211 8.20 9.47 -9.07
N VAL A 212 9.36 9.08 -8.54
CA VAL A 212 9.44 7.88 -7.70
C VAL A 212 8.85 8.09 -6.31
N PHE A 213 8.93 9.29 -5.72
CA PHE A 213 8.39 9.54 -4.38
C PHE A 213 6.86 9.55 -4.34
N PRO A 214 6.15 10.26 -5.25
CA PRO A 214 4.70 10.16 -5.29
C PRO A 214 4.22 8.72 -5.53
N LEU A 215 4.91 7.95 -6.38
CA LEU A 215 4.55 6.55 -6.61
C LEU A 215 4.71 5.69 -5.33
N CYS A 216 5.71 5.98 -4.51
CA CYS A 216 5.87 5.38 -3.18
C CYS A 216 4.71 5.77 -2.25
N ASP A 217 4.32 7.05 -2.22
CA ASP A 217 3.21 7.52 -1.39
C ASP A 217 1.89 6.83 -1.77
N ALA A 218 1.62 6.68 -3.08
CA ALA A 218 0.48 5.92 -3.57
C ALA A 218 0.50 4.46 -3.09
N LEU A 219 1.66 3.80 -3.13
CA LEU A 219 1.82 2.43 -2.62
C LEU A 219 1.52 2.35 -1.11
N CYS A 220 1.98 3.32 -0.32
CA CYS A 220 1.77 3.34 1.14
C CYS A 220 0.29 3.35 1.52
N TRP A 221 -0.52 4.16 0.82
CA TRP A 221 -1.98 4.16 0.99
C TRP A 221 -2.62 2.80 0.73
N LEU A 222 -2.22 2.14 -0.36
CA LEU A 222 -2.76 0.84 -0.75
C LEU A 222 -2.38 -0.25 0.25
N LEU A 223 -1.11 -0.27 0.70
CA LEU A 223 -0.63 -1.26 1.66
C LEU A 223 -1.29 -1.08 3.03
N ALA A 224 -1.45 0.15 3.52
CA ALA A 224 -2.14 0.41 4.78
C ALA A 224 -3.61 -0.06 4.73
N SER A 225 -4.32 0.26 3.65
CA SER A 225 -5.71 -0.20 3.46
C SER A 225 -5.83 -1.71 3.35
N ARG A 226 -4.86 -2.40 2.72
CA ARG A 226 -4.85 -3.87 2.65
C ARG A 226 -4.75 -4.46 4.04
N GLN A 227 -3.86 -3.94 4.88
CA GLN A 227 -3.69 -4.48 6.23
C GLN A 227 -4.93 -4.29 7.08
N GLN A 228 -5.64 -3.16 6.97
CA GLN A 228 -6.91 -2.97 7.67
C GLN A 228 -7.97 -4.03 7.27
N ILE A 229 -8.07 -4.37 5.98
CA ILE A 229 -8.98 -5.43 5.52
C ILE A 229 -8.59 -6.79 6.12
N LEU A 230 -7.30 -7.12 6.13
CA LEU A 230 -6.83 -8.37 6.71
C LEU A 230 -7.03 -8.44 8.23
N ASP A 231 -6.86 -7.31 8.93
CA ASP A 231 -7.10 -7.22 10.37
C ASP A 231 -8.59 -7.50 10.71
N ILE A 232 -9.53 -7.14 9.83
CA ILE A 232 -10.96 -7.45 9.99
C ILE A 232 -11.22 -8.94 9.83
N LEU A 233 -10.63 -9.58 8.81
CA LEU A 233 -10.75 -11.02 8.61
C LEU A 233 -10.12 -11.79 9.79
N GLU A 234 -9.01 -11.30 10.33
CA GLU A 234 -8.41 -11.87 11.54
C GLU A 234 -9.33 -11.69 12.76
N LEU A 235 -9.93 -10.51 12.92
CA LEU A 235 -10.91 -10.24 13.98
C LEU A 235 -12.12 -11.17 13.88
N GLU A 236 -12.68 -11.36 12.69
CA GLU A 236 -13.81 -12.25 12.47
C GLU A 236 -13.46 -13.70 12.77
N ALA A 237 -12.32 -14.18 12.29
CA ALA A 237 -11.91 -15.57 12.44
C ALA A 237 -11.49 -15.92 13.89
N LYS A 238 -10.79 -15.01 14.59
CA LYS A 238 -10.21 -15.28 15.92
C LYS A 238 -10.98 -14.62 17.05
N GLY A 239 -11.82 -13.63 16.77
CA GLY A 239 -12.65 -12.92 17.74
C GLY A 239 -13.51 -13.82 18.64
N PRO A 240 -14.13 -14.91 18.15
CA PRO A 240 -14.93 -15.79 18.99
C PRO A 240 -14.14 -16.46 20.13
N GLN A 241 -12.81 -16.54 19.99
CA GLN A 241 -11.91 -17.14 20.98
C GLN A 241 -11.36 -16.12 21.98
N SER A 242 -11.69 -14.83 21.82
CA SER A 242 -11.20 -13.73 22.66
C SER A 242 -12.28 -13.26 23.63
N ALA A 243 -12.04 -13.46 24.93
CA ALA A 243 -12.97 -13.02 25.97
C ALA A 243 -13.24 -11.50 25.94
N THR A 244 -12.33 -10.70 25.39
CA THR A 244 -12.44 -9.24 25.34
C THR A 244 -13.41 -8.74 24.26
N VAL A 245 -13.51 -9.44 23.13
CA VAL A 245 -14.27 -8.97 21.95
C VAL A 245 -15.36 -9.94 21.49
N ALA A 246 -15.48 -11.11 22.13
CA ALA A 246 -16.51 -12.08 21.79
C ALA A 246 -17.93 -11.52 21.99
N GLU A 247 -18.14 -10.74 23.06
CA GLU A 247 -19.37 -9.98 23.23
C GLU A 247 -19.40 -8.82 22.23
N GLY A 248 -20.46 -8.75 21.41
CA GLY A 248 -20.60 -7.70 20.40
C GLY A 248 -19.74 -7.88 19.14
N LEU A 249 -19.05 -9.02 18.97
CA LEU A 249 -18.15 -9.28 17.83
C LEU A 249 -18.76 -8.93 16.47
N ALA A 250 -20.00 -9.35 16.22
CA ALA A 250 -20.69 -9.06 14.95
C ALA A 250 -20.81 -7.54 14.71
N GLY A 251 -21.07 -6.75 15.76
CA GLY A 251 -21.10 -5.29 15.68
C GLY A 251 -19.72 -4.71 15.35
N TYR A 252 -18.66 -5.22 15.97
CA TYR A 252 -17.28 -4.80 15.66
C TYR A 252 -16.90 -5.12 14.22
N VAL A 253 -17.13 -6.35 13.76
CA VAL A 253 -16.80 -6.77 12.39
C VAL A 253 -17.56 -5.91 11.37
N ASN A 254 -18.85 -5.65 11.59
CA ASN A 254 -19.64 -4.80 10.71
C ASN A 254 -19.09 -3.36 10.66
N PHE A 255 -18.87 -2.75 11.82
CA PHE A 255 -18.36 -1.38 11.91
C PHE A 255 -16.97 -1.24 11.28
N PHE A 256 -16.05 -2.16 11.57
CA PHE A 256 -14.72 -2.10 11.00
C PHE A 256 -14.72 -2.40 9.50
N SER A 257 -15.63 -3.25 9.00
CA SER A 257 -15.84 -3.45 7.55
C SER A 257 -16.25 -2.15 6.86
N ASP A 258 -17.21 -1.41 7.44
CA ASP A 258 -17.65 -0.12 6.91
C ASP A 258 -16.51 0.93 6.92
N LEU A 259 -15.69 0.94 7.98
CA LEU A 259 -14.50 1.78 8.04
C LEU A 259 -13.44 1.37 7.01
N ALA A 260 -13.22 0.08 6.81
CA ALA A 260 -12.28 -0.41 5.80
C ALA A 260 -12.74 -0.08 4.39
N ALA A 261 -14.05 -0.17 4.07
CA ALA A 261 -14.57 0.28 2.80
C ALA A 261 -14.35 1.78 2.57
N THR A 262 -14.53 2.59 3.63
CA THR A 262 -14.26 4.03 3.60
C THR A 262 -12.78 4.33 3.38
N GLN A 263 -11.89 3.58 4.04
CA GLN A 263 -10.45 3.74 3.90
C GLN A 263 -9.96 3.24 2.53
N ALA A 264 -10.48 2.13 2.02
CA ALA A 264 -10.18 1.60 0.71
C ALA A 264 -10.57 2.58 -0.41
N ALA A 265 -11.73 3.24 -0.27
CA ALA A 265 -12.14 4.30 -1.17
C ALA A 265 -11.18 5.50 -1.15
N SER A 266 -10.74 5.93 0.03
CA SER A 266 -9.77 7.02 0.19
C SER A 266 -8.40 6.66 -0.40
N ALA A 267 -7.89 5.45 -0.10
CA ALA A 267 -6.63 4.95 -0.63
C ALA A 267 -6.66 4.83 -2.16
N ALA A 268 -7.74 4.28 -2.71
CA ALA A 268 -7.96 4.20 -4.15
C ALA A 268 -8.01 5.60 -4.80
N GLY A 269 -8.73 6.55 -4.21
CA GLY A 269 -8.79 7.93 -4.70
C GLY A 269 -7.42 8.62 -4.71
N GLN A 270 -6.65 8.50 -3.64
CA GLN A 270 -5.30 9.08 -3.55
C GLN A 270 -4.32 8.43 -4.54
N ALA A 271 -4.27 7.10 -4.58
CA ALA A 271 -3.41 6.38 -5.50
C ALA A 271 -3.78 6.71 -6.95
N SER A 272 -5.07 6.75 -7.29
CA SER A 272 -5.51 7.03 -8.65
C SER A 272 -5.23 8.46 -9.08
N ARG A 273 -5.34 9.45 -8.17
CA ARG A 273 -4.95 10.83 -8.43
C ARG A 273 -3.45 10.92 -8.74
N ILE A 274 -2.61 10.35 -7.88
CA ILE A 274 -1.15 10.36 -8.05
C ILE A 274 -0.75 9.66 -9.35
N CYS A 275 -1.29 8.46 -9.60
CA CYS A 275 -1.01 7.72 -10.83
C CYS A 275 -1.39 8.52 -12.08
N ALA A 276 -2.53 9.24 -12.07
CA ALA A 276 -2.93 10.08 -13.18
C ALA A 276 -1.97 11.27 -13.40
N GLU A 277 -1.55 11.93 -12.32
CA GLU A 277 -0.53 13.00 -12.39
C GLU A 277 0.79 12.48 -12.97
N LEU A 278 1.22 11.27 -12.60
CA LEU A 278 2.46 10.67 -13.11
C LEU A 278 2.36 10.19 -14.55
N VAL A 279 1.20 9.72 -15.00
CA VAL A 279 1.02 9.24 -16.38
C VAL A 279 0.82 10.40 -17.36
N TYR A 280 -0.03 11.37 -17.00
CA TYR A 280 -0.37 12.47 -17.89
C TYR A 280 0.54 13.70 -17.72
N GLY A 281 1.04 13.96 -16.52
CA GLY A 281 1.75 15.20 -16.18
C GLY A 281 3.10 15.39 -16.87
N PHE A 282 3.66 14.33 -17.47
CA PHE A 282 4.92 14.41 -18.24
C PHE A 282 4.72 14.42 -19.76
N THR A 283 3.46 14.47 -20.22
CA THR A 283 3.12 14.66 -21.63
C THR A 283 3.12 16.14 -21.99
N SER A 284 3.38 16.48 -23.26
CA SER A 284 3.31 17.87 -23.72
C SER A 284 1.89 18.41 -23.56
N PRO A 285 1.70 19.66 -23.06
CA PRO A 285 0.39 20.25 -22.96
C PRO A 285 -0.29 20.29 -24.32
N CYS A 286 -1.45 19.65 -24.43
CA CYS A 286 -2.24 19.62 -25.66
C CYS A 286 -3.01 20.93 -25.92
N CYS A 287 -3.05 21.86 -24.95
CA CYS A 287 -3.88 23.06 -24.97
C CYS A 287 -3.08 24.37 -25.18
N GLY A 288 -1.93 24.31 -25.86
CA GLY A 288 -1.05 25.47 -26.04
C GLY A 288 -1.10 26.16 -27.41
N GLY A 289 -1.87 25.62 -28.36
CA GLY A 289 -2.02 26.19 -29.70
C GLY A 289 -3.30 26.99 -29.84
N HIS A 290 -3.22 28.18 -30.43
CA HIS A 290 -4.36 29.06 -30.76
C HIS A 290 -5.33 28.49 -31.83
N ASP A 291 -5.17 27.23 -32.22
CA ASP A 291 -6.01 26.59 -33.22
C ASP A 291 -7.26 26.00 -32.56
N GLU A 292 -8.40 26.64 -32.82
CA GLU A 292 -9.74 26.13 -32.48
C GLU A 292 -9.91 24.72 -33.06
N GLY A 293 -9.80 23.69 -32.21
CA GLY A 293 -9.92 22.28 -32.60
C GLY A 293 -8.72 21.38 -32.25
N ALA A 294 -7.61 21.94 -31.75
CA ALA A 294 -6.39 21.19 -31.44
C ALA A 294 -6.28 20.65 -29.99
N CYS A 295 -7.32 20.78 -29.15
CA CYS A 295 -7.30 20.21 -27.79
C CYS A 295 -7.38 18.67 -27.89
N CYS A 296 -6.27 17.97 -27.62
CA CYS A 296 -6.25 16.51 -27.49
C CYS A 296 -7.10 15.98 -26.30
N CYS A 297 -7.63 16.90 -25.49
CA CYS A 297 -8.50 16.72 -24.32
C CYS A 297 -9.79 15.95 -24.63
N GLY A 298 -10.19 15.89 -25.91
CA GLY A 298 -11.31 15.11 -26.42
C GLY A 298 -10.92 13.79 -27.12
N GLY A 299 -9.69 13.29 -26.93
CA GLY A 299 -9.26 11.99 -27.47
C GLY A 299 -8.90 11.99 -28.97
N LYS A 300 -8.64 13.15 -29.58
CA LYS A 300 -8.10 13.20 -30.96
C LYS A 300 -6.58 13.23 -30.95
N GLN A 301 -6.04 12.23 -31.65
CA GLN A 301 -4.65 11.79 -31.72
C GLN A 301 -3.67 12.85 -32.22
N ASP A 302 -2.42 12.73 -31.79
CA ASP A 302 -1.28 13.19 -32.55
C ASP A 302 -0.96 12.20 -33.68
N GLY A 303 -0.52 12.71 -34.84
CA GLY A 303 -0.19 11.92 -36.05
C GLY A 303 1.02 10.97 -35.91
N THR A 304 1.37 10.53 -34.70
CA THR A 304 2.49 9.61 -34.41
C THR A 304 2.07 8.31 -33.69
N GLY A 305 0.80 8.19 -33.26
CA GLY A 305 0.16 6.90 -32.94
C GLY A 305 0.69 6.11 -31.73
N LYS A 306 1.64 6.61 -30.94
CA LYS A 306 2.22 5.87 -29.79
C LYS A 306 1.63 6.21 -28.41
N LEU A 307 1.00 7.37 -28.23
CA LEU A 307 0.40 7.75 -26.94
C LEU A 307 -1.02 7.18 -26.75
N ALA A 308 -1.79 6.99 -27.83
CA ALA A 308 -3.21 6.66 -27.75
C ALA A 308 -3.51 5.33 -27.00
N GLY A 309 -2.79 4.25 -27.32
CA GLY A 309 -3.05 2.93 -26.70
C GLY A 309 -2.60 2.82 -25.24
N THR A 310 -1.55 3.55 -24.85
CA THR A 310 -1.04 3.55 -23.47
C THR A 310 -1.97 4.33 -22.54
N VAL A 311 -2.47 5.47 -23.02
CA VAL A 311 -3.46 6.29 -22.32
C VAL A 311 -4.79 5.56 -22.20
N GLU A 312 -5.22 4.83 -23.23
CA GLU A 312 -6.45 4.04 -23.20
C GLU A 312 -6.41 2.93 -22.15
N ALA A 313 -5.29 2.20 -22.04
CA ALA A 313 -5.12 1.17 -21.01
C ALA A 313 -5.23 1.75 -19.59
N PHE A 314 -4.57 2.89 -19.33
CA PHE A 314 -4.67 3.59 -18.05
C PHE A 314 -6.11 4.05 -17.77
N ALA A 315 -6.76 4.68 -18.75
CA ALA A 315 -8.13 5.19 -18.62
C ALA A 315 -9.13 4.07 -18.29
N LYS A 316 -8.96 2.89 -18.89
CA LYS A 316 -9.77 1.72 -18.58
C LYS A 316 -9.61 1.26 -17.13
N LEU A 317 -8.37 1.12 -16.66
CA LEU A 317 -8.08 0.76 -15.27
C LEU A 317 -8.63 1.81 -14.31
N ARG A 318 -8.47 3.10 -14.63
CA ARG A 318 -9.01 4.20 -13.83
C ARG A 318 -10.54 4.15 -13.73
N THR A 319 -11.21 3.94 -14.86
CA THR A 319 -12.67 3.79 -14.91
C THR A 319 -13.13 2.61 -14.06
N GLN A 320 -12.38 1.50 -14.07
CA GLN A 320 -12.67 0.35 -13.22
C GLN A 320 -12.54 0.69 -11.73
N VAL A 321 -11.50 1.42 -11.31
CA VAL A 321 -11.37 1.89 -9.93
C VAL A 321 -12.56 2.75 -9.52
N ASP A 322 -12.91 3.73 -10.35
CA ASP A 322 -14.00 4.66 -10.06
C ASP A 322 -15.36 3.91 -9.98
N ALA A 323 -15.59 2.91 -10.83
CA ALA A 323 -16.78 2.06 -10.77
C ALA A 323 -16.84 1.21 -9.48
N CYS A 324 -15.69 0.70 -9.02
CA CYS A 324 -15.60 -0.07 -7.78
C CYS A 324 -15.88 0.76 -6.51
N LEU A 325 -15.95 2.10 -6.60
CA LEU A 325 -16.36 2.96 -5.46
C LEU A 325 -17.85 2.84 -5.11
N ALA A 326 -18.65 2.13 -5.91
CA ALA A 326 -20.06 1.91 -5.64
C ALA A 326 -20.28 1.40 -4.19
N GLY A 327 -21.21 2.01 -3.46
CA GLY A 327 -21.54 1.63 -2.09
C GLY A 327 -20.60 2.16 -1.00
N THR A 328 -19.39 2.65 -1.32
CA THR A 328 -18.43 3.12 -0.31
C THR A 328 -18.93 4.31 0.53
N ARG A 329 -19.79 5.16 -0.04
CA ARG A 329 -20.45 6.24 0.71
C ARG A 329 -21.53 5.75 1.65
N LEU A 330 -22.26 4.69 1.29
CA LEU A 330 -23.23 4.05 2.18
C LEU A 330 -22.53 3.39 3.37
N ALA A 331 -21.37 2.76 3.14
CA ALA A 331 -20.53 2.25 4.23
C ALA A 331 -20.10 3.37 5.18
N LYS A 332 -19.67 4.52 4.63
CA LYS A 332 -19.34 5.69 5.44
C LYS A 332 -20.53 6.21 6.25
N ASP A 333 -21.72 6.25 5.67
CA ASP A 333 -22.94 6.68 6.37
C ASP A 333 -23.24 5.74 7.55
N ARG A 334 -23.19 4.41 7.33
CA ARG A 334 -23.38 3.42 8.41
C ARG A 334 -22.33 3.54 9.52
N ALA A 335 -21.06 3.73 9.17
CA ALA A 335 -20.00 3.95 10.16
C ALA A 335 -20.24 5.25 10.96
N ALA A 336 -20.68 6.32 10.31
CA ALA A 336 -21.01 7.58 10.97
C ALA A 336 -22.22 7.43 11.91
N ASP A 337 -23.27 6.74 11.46
CA ASP A 337 -24.46 6.46 12.26
C ASP A 337 -24.11 5.64 13.50
N ALA A 338 -23.26 4.62 13.36
CA ALA A 338 -22.77 3.81 14.47
C ALA A 338 -21.97 4.64 15.49
N LEU A 339 -21.07 5.51 15.02
CA LEU A 339 -20.31 6.42 15.88
C LEU A 339 -21.21 7.40 16.63
N ALA A 340 -22.30 7.86 16.01
CA ALA A 340 -23.27 8.76 16.66
C ALA A 340 -24.03 8.11 17.83
N GLN A 341 -24.05 6.77 17.92
CA GLN A 341 -24.65 6.06 19.06
C GLN A 341 -23.69 5.89 20.25
N VAL A 342 -22.39 6.22 20.08
CA VAL A 342 -21.41 6.11 21.16
C VAL A 342 -21.59 7.28 22.12
N MET A 343 -22.12 6.98 23.31
CA MET A 343 -22.19 7.96 24.39
C MET A 343 -20.79 8.23 24.94
N ILE A 344 -20.33 9.48 24.80
CA ILE A 344 -19.14 9.95 25.51
C ILE A 344 -19.61 10.41 26.90
N PRO A 345 -19.09 9.85 28.00
CA PRO A 345 -19.45 10.29 29.35
C PRO A 345 -19.18 11.80 29.52
N GLU A 346 -20.15 12.54 30.05
CA GLU A 346 -20.00 13.99 30.32
C GLU A 346 -18.89 14.30 31.34
N ALA A 347 -18.62 13.37 32.25
CA ALA A 347 -17.48 13.42 33.15
C ALA A 347 -16.38 12.49 32.62
N LEU A 348 -15.30 13.08 32.12
CA LEU A 348 -14.05 12.37 31.90
C LEU A 348 -13.45 12.10 33.29
N ASP A 349 -13.65 10.90 33.83
CA ASP A 349 -12.88 10.40 34.99
C ASP A 349 -11.42 10.21 34.53
N TYR A 350 -10.66 11.29 34.51
CA TYR A 350 -9.21 11.22 34.53
C TYR A 350 -8.79 11.11 36.01
N PRO A 351 -8.07 10.05 36.43
CA PRO A 351 -7.46 9.98 37.75
C PRO A 351 -6.37 11.05 37.96
#